data_AF-A0A8C1B0L3-F1
#
_entry.id   AF-A0A8C1B0L3-F1
#
_cell.length_a   1.000
_cell.length_b   1.000
_cell.length_c   1.000
_cell.angle_alpha   90.00
_cell.angle_beta   90.00
_cell.angle_gamma   90.00
#
_symmetry.space_group_name_H-M   'P 1'
#
loop_
_entity.id
_entity.type
_entity.pdbx_description
1 polymer ?
#
loop_
_entity_poly.entity_id
_entity_poly.type
_entity_poly.pdbx_seq_one_letter_code
_entity_poly.pdbx_strand_id
1 'polypeptide(L)'
;TAAAATTTAKPLTALPYDPCYNYTVLDDLRRATNNQLQSSYYAQYTSKLLCDTDVNWVGWYRLFIQGQSVQLPDTCVDQLSCGTHAPLWLNGAHPRIEDGVVTRSVCGHWGNNCCGFQSNPIKVKACSGGYYVYEFVRPVGCYLAYCADVRNISISNHTVTPEPTLAAPAIFYPFGSAAGDTYNTAVEDGSSSVIQLLSPFLFFGRTYQQIYVNNNGYLTFNQASNEYVPYSFPARGSQDIIAGLWTDLDNRLRGVVSYRQYTSGNVLTRATQDINTHFPNLYFTASWVFVATWNKVAYYALTSTETSFQVILISGSNFSFILMNYGDIAVTGHPVQAGYDTVSSTHYFVIPGSNNGSSISNLRNSSNVNVPGRWAFRVDGGSKSNKEYITGLQAKLSSFSDLTDTGNIQIVLQQIKQELVKYGLPNSIELTLRNVQKIKP
;
A
#
# COMPACT_ATOMS: atom_id res chain seq x y z
N THR A 1 -4.93 -24.75 -54.03
CA THR A 1 -5.91 -24.57 -52.93
C THR A 1 -5.23 -24.91 -51.61
N ALA A 2 -4.67 -23.93 -50.92
CA ALA A 2 -4.09 -24.12 -49.59
C ALA A 2 -5.04 -23.47 -48.58
N ALA A 3 -5.65 -24.28 -47.73
CA ALA A 3 -6.55 -23.83 -46.68
C ALA A 3 -5.74 -23.30 -45.49
N ALA A 4 -5.95 -22.04 -45.11
CA ALA A 4 -5.38 -21.46 -43.92
C ALA A 4 -6.11 -22.01 -42.69
N ALA A 5 -5.35 -22.60 -41.75
CA ALA A 5 -5.87 -23.05 -40.47
C ALA A 5 -6.05 -21.84 -39.54
N THR A 6 -7.30 -21.54 -39.20
CA THR A 6 -7.68 -20.50 -38.23
C THR A 6 -7.49 -21.05 -36.82
N THR A 7 -6.40 -20.70 -36.14
CA THR A 7 -6.25 -20.94 -34.70
C THR A 7 -7.05 -19.90 -33.93
N THR A 8 -8.17 -20.33 -33.32
CA THR A 8 -8.93 -19.53 -32.37
C THR A 8 -8.12 -19.40 -31.07
N ALA A 9 -7.79 -18.16 -30.70
CA ALA A 9 -7.20 -17.86 -29.41
C ALA A 9 -8.19 -18.21 -28.29
N LYS A 10 -7.76 -19.07 -27.37
CA LYS A 10 -8.52 -19.39 -26.15
C LYS A 10 -8.58 -18.14 -25.26
N PRO A 11 -9.74 -17.76 -24.71
CA PRO A 11 -9.82 -16.63 -23.79
C PRO A 11 -8.93 -16.89 -22.58
N LEU A 12 -8.10 -15.91 -22.19
CA LEU A 12 -7.44 -15.89 -20.89
C LEU A 12 -8.54 -15.88 -19.82
N THR A 13 -8.71 -17.02 -19.14
CA THR A 13 -9.53 -17.10 -17.93
C THR A 13 -8.93 -16.17 -16.89
N ALA A 14 -9.70 -15.17 -16.44
CA ALA A 14 -9.32 -14.31 -15.32
C ALA A 14 -8.85 -15.18 -14.14
N LEU A 15 -7.71 -14.81 -13.54
CA LEU A 15 -7.23 -15.47 -12.32
C LEU A 15 -8.37 -15.46 -11.29
N PRO A 16 -8.66 -16.60 -10.63
CA PRO A 16 -9.77 -16.67 -9.69
C PRO A 16 -9.53 -15.66 -8.55
N TYR A 17 -10.49 -14.75 -8.36
CA TYR A 17 -10.53 -13.86 -7.21
C TYR A 17 -10.47 -14.69 -5.94
N ASP A 18 -9.36 -14.60 -5.22
CA ASP A 18 -9.17 -15.32 -3.96
C ASP A 18 -9.11 -14.31 -2.81
N PRO A 19 -10.10 -14.34 -1.90
CA PRO A 19 -10.17 -13.39 -0.80
C PRO A 19 -9.05 -13.55 0.23
N CYS A 20 -8.27 -14.64 0.19
CA CYS A 20 -7.05 -14.76 0.98
C CYS A 20 -5.95 -13.78 0.54
N TYR A 21 -6.04 -13.22 -0.68
CA TYR A 21 -5.04 -12.27 -1.18
C TYR A 21 -5.61 -10.88 -1.47
N ASN A 22 -6.92 -10.69 -1.27
CA ASN A 22 -7.60 -9.41 -1.48
C ASN A 22 -8.69 -9.22 -0.41
N TYR A 23 -8.30 -8.63 0.72
CA TYR A 23 -9.16 -8.35 1.87
C TYR A 23 -8.84 -6.97 2.48
N THR A 24 -9.80 -6.42 3.21
CA THR A 24 -9.67 -5.22 4.04
C THR A 24 -9.21 -5.61 5.44
N VAL A 25 -8.25 -4.87 5.99
CA VAL A 25 -7.81 -5.06 7.39
C VAL A 25 -8.82 -4.43 8.33
N LEU A 26 -9.32 -5.21 9.30
CA LEU A 26 -10.17 -4.74 10.39
C LEU A 26 -9.39 -4.88 11.71
N ASP A 27 -8.66 -3.82 12.07
CA ASP A 27 -7.89 -3.71 13.32
C ASP A 27 -8.53 -2.67 14.24
N ASP A 28 -9.31 -3.15 15.21
CA ASP A 28 -10.02 -2.29 16.15
C ASP A 28 -10.03 -2.93 17.53
N LEU A 29 -9.23 -2.36 18.44
CA LEU A 29 -9.10 -2.80 19.84
C LEU A 29 -10.46 -2.92 20.55
N ARG A 30 -11.47 -2.14 20.15
CA ARG A 30 -12.79 -2.21 20.75
C ARG A 30 -13.46 -3.56 20.53
N ARG A 31 -13.10 -4.30 19.48
CA ARG A 31 -13.67 -5.61 19.13
C ARG A 31 -13.08 -6.77 19.93
N ALA A 32 -12.04 -6.53 20.73
CA ALA A 32 -11.37 -7.58 21.49
C ALA A 32 -12.34 -8.29 22.46
N THR A 33 -12.24 -9.61 22.58
CA THR A 33 -13.11 -10.39 23.48
C THR A 33 -12.95 -10.05 24.95
N ASN A 34 -11.83 -9.45 25.35
CA ASN A 34 -11.59 -8.95 26.71
C ASN A 34 -12.01 -7.49 26.93
N ASN A 35 -12.50 -6.79 25.89
CA ASN A 35 -13.02 -5.44 26.02
C ASN A 35 -14.47 -5.47 26.52
N GLN A 36 -14.62 -5.62 27.84
CA GLN A 36 -15.91 -5.73 28.52
C GLN A 36 -16.39 -4.38 29.06
N LEU A 37 -17.65 -4.04 28.77
CA LEU A 37 -18.29 -2.82 29.27
C LEU A 37 -18.70 -2.99 30.73
N GLN A 38 -18.36 -2.00 31.56
CA GLN A 38 -18.76 -1.99 32.97
C GLN A 38 -20.22 -1.54 33.11
N SER A 39 -21.14 -2.52 33.16
CA SER A 39 -22.59 -2.40 33.33
C SER A 39 -23.37 -1.79 32.15
N SER A 40 -24.52 -2.41 31.83
CA SER A 40 -25.47 -1.94 30.81
C SER A 40 -26.05 -0.55 31.14
N TYR A 41 -26.08 -0.17 32.42
CA TYR A 41 -26.58 1.13 32.90
C TYR A 41 -25.66 2.31 32.52
N TYR A 42 -24.33 2.10 32.53
CA TYR A 42 -23.36 3.13 32.12
C TYR A 42 -23.03 3.10 30.62
N ALA A 43 -23.18 1.95 29.97
CA ALA A 43 -23.00 1.80 28.51
C ALA A 43 -23.95 2.70 27.70
N GLN A 44 -25.17 2.91 28.19
CA GLN A 44 -26.19 3.82 27.63
C GLN A 44 -25.72 5.26 27.40
N TYR A 45 -24.80 5.76 28.23
CA TYR A 45 -24.33 7.16 28.19
C TYR A 45 -22.99 7.32 27.46
N THR A 46 -22.41 6.22 26.99
CA THR A 46 -21.18 6.24 26.18
C THR A 46 -21.54 6.38 24.70
N SER A 47 -21.21 7.51 24.09
CA SER A 47 -21.41 7.81 22.66
C SER A 47 -20.54 6.95 21.71
N LYS A 48 -20.05 5.79 22.16
CA LYS A 48 -18.95 5.05 21.51
C LYS A 48 -19.11 3.52 21.48
N LEU A 49 -20.31 2.99 21.75
CA LEU A 49 -20.60 1.56 21.58
C LEU A 49 -20.50 1.17 20.10
N LEU A 50 -19.92 -0.01 19.83
CA LEU A 50 -19.84 -0.54 18.48
C LEU A 50 -21.23 -0.98 18.00
N CYS A 51 -21.59 -0.51 16.80
CA CYS A 51 -22.78 -0.89 16.07
C CYS A 51 -22.40 -1.21 14.63
N ASP A 52 -22.25 -2.50 14.33
CA ASP A 52 -21.85 -2.97 13.00
C ASP A 52 -22.97 -2.83 11.96
N THR A 53 -24.16 -2.40 12.37
CA THR A 53 -25.24 -2.01 11.46
C THR A 53 -24.94 -0.71 10.71
N ASP A 54 -24.07 0.14 11.27
CA ASP A 54 -23.66 1.42 10.67
C ASP A 54 -22.44 1.28 9.74
N VAL A 55 -21.81 0.10 9.73
CA VAL A 55 -20.67 -0.20 8.87
C VAL A 55 -21.15 -0.63 7.49
N ASN A 56 -20.61 0.00 6.44
CA ASN A 56 -20.84 -0.42 5.07
C ASN A 56 -19.95 -1.63 4.73
N TRP A 57 -20.42 -2.83 5.08
CA TRP A 57 -19.72 -4.08 4.82
C TRP A 57 -19.67 -4.40 3.31
N VAL A 58 -18.47 -4.30 2.72
CA VAL A 58 -18.24 -4.61 1.31
C VAL A 58 -16.95 -5.43 1.17
N GLY A 59 -17.08 -6.63 0.62
CA GLY A 59 -15.95 -7.51 0.36
C GLY A 59 -15.48 -8.29 1.60
N TRP A 60 -14.23 -8.75 1.54
CA TRP A 60 -13.64 -9.63 2.53
C TRP A 60 -12.79 -8.87 3.53
N TYR A 61 -12.80 -9.32 4.78
CA TYR A 61 -12.10 -8.69 5.89
C TYR A 61 -11.20 -9.70 6.60
N ARG A 62 -10.06 -9.22 7.11
CA ARG A 62 -9.19 -9.97 8.01
C ARG A 62 -9.07 -9.22 9.33
N LEU A 63 -9.29 -9.94 10.43
CA LEU A 63 -9.28 -9.36 11.77
C LEU A 63 -7.87 -9.25 12.32
N PHE A 64 -7.61 -8.13 12.99
CA PHE A 64 -6.40 -7.89 13.77
C PHE A 64 -6.75 -7.19 15.09
N ILE A 65 -5.86 -7.32 16.08
CA ILE A 65 -5.86 -6.53 17.31
C ILE A 65 -4.42 -6.07 17.52
N GLN A 66 -4.17 -4.76 17.44
CA GLN A 66 -2.81 -4.18 17.54
C GLN A 66 -1.84 -4.80 16.53
N GLY A 67 -2.28 -4.97 15.29
CA GLY A 67 -1.48 -5.58 14.22
C GLY A 67 -1.23 -7.09 14.38
N GLN A 68 -1.70 -7.73 15.45
CA GLN A 68 -1.63 -9.18 15.60
C GLN A 68 -2.81 -9.85 14.91
N SER A 69 -2.53 -10.89 14.12
CA SER A 69 -3.56 -11.65 13.42
C SER A 69 -4.46 -12.35 14.42
N VAL A 70 -5.76 -12.11 14.33
CA VAL A 70 -6.77 -12.75 15.17
C VAL A 70 -7.87 -13.37 14.31
N GLN A 71 -8.81 -14.04 14.95
CA GLN A 71 -9.98 -14.63 14.31
C GLN A 71 -11.26 -14.21 15.02
N LEU A 72 -12.39 -14.33 14.35
CA LEU A 72 -13.69 -14.26 15.01
C LEU A 72 -13.75 -15.41 16.03
N PRO A 73 -14.21 -15.24 17.26
CA PRO A 73 -14.34 -16.35 18.20
C PRO A 73 -15.36 -17.36 17.67
N ASP A 74 -15.06 -18.66 17.78
CA ASP A 74 -15.96 -19.79 17.49
C ASP A 74 -16.50 -20.46 18.76
N THR A 75 -16.32 -19.79 19.89
CA THR A 75 -16.93 -20.15 21.18
C THR A 75 -17.63 -18.94 21.77
N CYS A 76 -18.52 -19.18 22.73
CA CYS A 76 -19.25 -18.12 23.41
C CYS A 76 -18.33 -17.00 23.94
N VAL A 77 -18.80 -15.77 23.76
CA VAL A 77 -18.21 -14.55 24.31
C VAL A 77 -19.21 -13.94 25.29
N ASP A 78 -18.77 -13.53 26.47
CA ASP A 78 -19.64 -12.96 27.50
C ASP A 78 -20.40 -11.72 27.02
N GLN A 79 -21.65 -11.56 27.46
CA GLN A 79 -22.44 -10.36 27.17
C GLN A 79 -21.67 -9.09 27.59
N LEU A 80 -21.89 -7.99 26.87
CA LEU A 80 -21.20 -6.70 27.08
C LEU A 80 -19.72 -6.69 26.70
N SER A 81 -19.20 -7.73 26.04
CA SER A 81 -17.83 -7.77 25.51
C SER A 81 -17.74 -7.26 24.06
N CYS A 82 -16.53 -7.14 23.53
CA CYS A 82 -16.25 -6.63 22.18
C CYS A 82 -16.79 -5.21 21.96
N GLY A 83 -16.82 -4.40 23.03
CA GLY A 83 -17.20 -2.98 22.96
C GLY A 83 -18.65 -2.74 22.54
N THR A 84 -19.53 -3.73 22.73
CA THR A 84 -20.93 -3.68 22.31
C THR A 84 -21.84 -4.35 23.35
N HIS A 85 -23.16 -4.25 23.21
CA HIS A 85 -24.08 -4.90 24.14
C HIS A 85 -24.19 -6.41 23.89
N ALA A 86 -24.30 -6.80 22.61
CA ALA A 86 -24.42 -8.19 22.19
C ALA A 86 -23.26 -8.56 21.24
N PRO A 87 -22.21 -9.22 21.76
CA PRO A 87 -21.10 -9.70 20.94
C PRO A 87 -21.55 -10.75 19.93
N LEU A 88 -21.04 -10.65 18.70
CA LEU A 88 -21.28 -11.60 17.62
C LEU A 88 -20.08 -12.54 17.45
N TRP A 89 -20.37 -13.84 17.42
CA TRP A 89 -19.37 -14.91 17.32
C TRP A 89 -19.84 -16.02 16.36
N LEU A 90 -18.89 -16.80 15.85
CA LEU A 90 -19.13 -17.84 14.86
C LEU A 90 -19.81 -19.06 15.52
N ASN A 91 -21.00 -19.43 15.05
CA ASN A 91 -21.68 -20.63 15.53
C ASN A 91 -21.15 -21.87 14.79
N GLY A 92 -20.06 -22.44 15.30
CA GLY A 92 -19.39 -23.61 14.77
C GLY A 92 -17.93 -23.35 14.41
N ALA A 93 -17.18 -24.43 14.14
CA ALA A 93 -15.76 -24.34 13.86
C ALA A 93 -15.46 -23.58 12.56
N HIS A 94 -14.32 -22.89 12.55
CA HIS A 94 -13.73 -22.35 11.33
C HIS A 94 -13.48 -23.45 10.28
N PRO A 95 -13.57 -23.12 8.97
CA PRO A 95 -13.26 -24.07 7.91
C PRO A 95 -11.81 -24.52 7.91
N ARG A 96 -11.54 -25.63 7.23
CA ARG A 96 -10.19 -26.02 6.80
C ARG A 96 -9.87 -25.42 5.43
N ILE A 97 -8.59 -25.43 5.05
CA ILE A 97 -8.15 -24.91 3.74
C ILE A 97 -8.89 -25.62 2.59
N GLU A 98 -9.12 -26.93 2.73
CA GLU A 98 -9.83 -27.78 1.76
C GLU A 98 -11.33 -27.45 1.60
N ASP A 99 -11.95 -26.82 2.60
CA ASP A 99 -13.38 -26.48 2.56
C ASP A 99 -13.69 -25.27 1.67
N GLY A 100 -12.68 -24.48 1.31
CA GLY A 100 -12.85 -23.26 0.51
C GLY A 100 -13.69 -22.19 1.23
N VAL A 101 -14.58 -21.54 0.47
CA VAL A 101 -15.51 -20.53 1.03
C VAL A 101 -16.73 -21.25 1.60
N VAL A 102 -16.94 -21.14 2.91
CA VAL A 102 -18.11 -21.70 3.59
C VAL A 102 -18.96 -20.61 4.21
N THR A 103 -20.27 -20.82 4.22
CA THR A 103 -21.21 -19.98 4.98
C THR A 103 -21.32 -20.51 6.41
N ARG A 104 -21.28 -19.61 7.39
CA ARG A 104 -21.41 -19.92 8.82
C ARG A 104 -22.46 -19.01 9.46
N SER A 105 -23.24 -19.60 10.35
CA SER A 105 -24.18 -18.85 11.18
C SER A 105 -23.42 -18.05 12.24
N VAL A 106 -24.01 -16.92 12.64
CA VAL A 106 -23.44 -16.02 13.64
C VAL A 106 -24.42 -15.90 14.79
N CYS A 107 -23.94 -16.16 16.01
CA CYS A 107 -24.71 -16.05 17.23
C CYS A 107 -24.45 -14.72 17.91
N GLY A 108 -25.49 -14.11 18.49
CA GLY A 108 -25.38 -12.98 19.39
C GLY A 108 -25.69 -13.39 20.82
N HIS A 109 -24.84 -13.01 21.77
CA HIS A 109 -25.12 -13.23 23.19
C HIS A 109 -26.15 -12.19 23.67
N TRP A 110 -27.28 -12.66 24.19
CA TRP A 110 -28.29 -11.80 24.81
C TRP A 110 -28.95 -12.48 26.02
N GLY A 111 -29.03 -11.74 27.13
CA GLY A 111 -29.47 -12.31 28.41
C GLY A 111 -28.53 -13.42 28.87
N ASN A 112 -29.07 -14.46 29.50
CA ASN A 112 -28.28 -15.62 29.95
C ASN A 112 -28.06 -16.69 28.87
N ASN A 113 -28.16 -16.32 27.59
CA ASN A 113 -28.00 -17.23 26.47
C ASN A 113 -26.92 -16.72 25.49
N CYS A 114 -25.83 -17.50 25.37
CA CYS A 114 -24.72 -17.28 24.45
C CYS A 114 -25.15 -17.15 22.98
N CYS A 115 -26.27 -17.76 22.59
CA CYS A 115 -26.91 -17.58 21.29
C CYS A 115 -28.38 -17.19 21.49
N GLY A 116 -28.60 -16.07 22.18
CA GLY A 116 -29.94 -15.53 22.43
C GLY A 116 -30.68 -15.16 21.15
N PHE A 117 -29.95 -14.85 20.07
CA PHE A 117 -30.49 -14.66 18.73
C PHE A 117 -29.44 -15.00 17.66
N GLN A 118 -29.91 -15.18 16.42
CA GLN A 118 -29.04 -15.34 15.24
C GLN A 118 -28.93 -14.03 14.47
N SER A 119 -27.71 -13.68 14.09
CA SER A 119 -27.44 -12.63 13.11
C SER A 119 -27.43 -13.20 11.69
N ASN A 120 -27.35 -12.33 10.69
CA ASN A 120 -27.19 -12.74 9.31
C ASN A 120 -25.92 -13.61 9.14
N PRO A 121 -25.98 -14.73 8.41
CA PRO A 121 -24.83 -15.59 8.21
C PRO A 121 -23.75 -14.89 7.38
N ILE A 122 -22.50 -15.22 7.66
CA ILE A 122 -21.33 -14.68 6.95
C ILE A 122 -20.65 -15.79 6.16
N LYS A 123 -19.82 -15.42 5.18
CA LYS A 123 -18.88 -16.37 4.59
C LYS A 123 -17.53 -16.26 5.27
N VAL A 124 -16.85 -17.40 5.40
CA VAL A 124 -15.51 -17.50 5.94
C VAL A 124 -14.69 -18.45 5.07
N LYS A 125 -13.41 -18.13 4.90
CA LYS A 125 -12.44 -18.97 4.19
C LYS A 125 -11.16 -19.10 5.02
N ALA A 126 -10.61 -20.31 5.07
CA ALA A 126 -9.30 -20.57 5.63
C ALA A 126 -8.20 -20.33 4.59
N CYS A 127 -7.12 -19.66 5.00
CA CYS A 127 -6.02 -19.28 4.13
C CYS A 127 -4.73 -20.02 4.50
N SER A 128 -3.89 -20.29 3.50
CA SER A 128 -2.64 -21.06 3.65
C SER A 128 -1.62 -20.45 4.62
N GLY A 129 -1.78 -19.18 4.99
CA GLY A 129 -0.96 -18.50 6.00
C GLY A 129 -1.43 -18.68 7.44
N GLY A 130 -2.36 -19.60 7.72
CA GLY A 130 -2.85 -19.87 9.08
C GLY A 130 -3.79 -18.80 9.63
N TYR A 131 -4.60 -18.18 8.77
CA TYR A 131 -5.59 -17.17 9.16
C TYR A 131 -6.89 -17.34 8.37
N TYR A 132 -7.90 -16.58 8.77
CA TYR A 132 -9.22 -16.59 8.15
C TYR A 132 -9.57 -15.22 7.57
N VAL A 133 -10.36 -15.24 6.51
CA VAL A 133 -11.00 -14.04 5.95
C VAL A 133 -12.51 -14.21 5.99
N TYR A 134 -13.21 -13.11 6.22
CA TYR A 134 -14.65 -13.08 6.47
C TYR A 134 -15.33 -12.09 5.52
N GLU A 135 -16.35 -12.54 4.79
CA GLU A 135 -17.29 -11.64 4.10
C GLU A 135 -18.37 -11.29 5.12
N PHE A 136 -18.12 -10.27 5.94
CA PHE A 136 -19.08 -9.78 6.92
C PHE A 136 -20.29 -9.16 6.22
N VAL A 137 -21.43 -9.24 6.89
CA VAL A 137 -22.67 -8.61 6.43
C VAL A 137 -23.29 -7.80 7.55
N ARG A 138 -24.14 -6.84 7.19
CA ARG A 138 -24.90 -6.02 8.13
C ARG A 138 -25.66 -6.92 9.12
N PRO A 139 -25.45 -6.79 10.45
CA PRO A 139 -26.20 -7.55 11.45
C PRO A 139 -27.70 -7.21 11.51
N VAL A 140 -28.44 -7.99 12.28
CA VAL A 140 -29.91 -7.86 12.43
C VAL A 140 -30.37 -6.66 13.27
N GLY A 141 -29.45 -5.90 13.88
CA GLY A 141 -29.77 -4.78 14.76
C GLY A 141 -28.55 -3.97 15.19
N CYS A 142 -28.78 -2.86 15.90
CA CYS A 142 -27.72 -2.02 16.44
C CYS A 142 -27.29 -2.45 17.85
N TYR A 143 -26.11 -1.99 18.29
CA TYR A 143 -25.41 -2.50 19.48
C TYR A 143 -25.03 -3.98 19.38
N LEU A 144 -24.72 -4.41 18.15
CA LEU A 144 -24.15 -5.70 17.79
C LEU A 144 -22.80 -5.47 17.12
N ALA A 145 -21.80 -6.30 17.42
CA ALA A 145 -20.49 -6.20 16.77
C ALA A 145 -19.81 -7.57 16.64
N TYR A 146 -19.21 -7.83 15.47
CA TYR A 146 -18.31 -8.97 15.24
C TYR A 146 -17.07 -8.84 16.12
N CYS A 147 -16.87 -9.86 16.96
CA CYS A 147 -15.75 -9.94 17.90
C CYS A 147 -14.41 -10.29 17.24
N ALA A 148 -13.35 -10.03 17.99
CA ALA A 148 -11.99 -10.42 17.67
C ALA A 148 -11.39 -11.17 18.86
N ASP A 149 -11.04 -12.44 18.68
CA ASP A 149 -10.60 -13.30 19.78
C ASP A 149 -9.13 -13.07 20.15
N VAL A 150 -8.90 -12.73 21.41
CA VAL A 150 -7.58 -12.40 21.95
C VAL A 150 -7.10 -13.37 23.02
N ARG A 151 -7.80 -14.48 23.25
CA ARG A 151 -7.45 -15.45 24.31
C ARG A 151 -6.06 -16.07 24.17
N ASN A 152 -5.53 -16.14 22.95
CA ASN A 152 -4.21 -16.69 22.65
C ASN A 152 -3.14 -15.61 22.38
N ILE A 153 -3.43 -14.35 22.70
CA ILE A 153 -2.55 -13.23 22.50
C ILE A 153 -2.20 -12.62 23.86
N SER A 154 -0.91 -12.49 24.14
CA SER A 154 -0.42 -11.74 25.29
C SER A 154 -0.61 -10.25 25.04
N ILE A 155 -1.82 -9.74 25.34
CA ILE A 155 -2.11 -8.32 25.38
C ILE A 155 -1.43 -7.75 26.63
N SER A 156 -0.39 -6.96 26.46
CA SER A 156 0.15 -6.18 27.58
C SER A 156 -0.89 -5.13 27.98
N ASN A 157 -1.47 -5.27 29.17
CA ASN A 157 -2.32 -4.25 29.78
C ASN A 157 -1.49 -3.01 30.14
N HIS A 158 -1.11 -2.22 29.14
CA HIS A 158 -0.70 -0.85 29.38
C HIS A 158 -1.97 -0.01 29.49
N THR A 159 -2.19 0.54 30.69
CA THR A 159 -3.14 1.62 30.93
C THR A 159 -2.73 2.82 30.07
N VAL A 160 -3.37 2.97 28.92
CA VAL A 160 -3.11 4.07 27.97
C VAL A 160 -4.13 5.17 28.25
N THR A 161 -3.66 6.24 28.88
CA THR A 161 -4.14 7.62 28.65
C THR A 161 -4.40 7.83 27.16
N PRO A 162 -5.48 8.52 26.74
CA PRO A 162 -5.89 8.53 25.34
C PRO A 162 -4.84 9.24 24.47
N GLU A 163 -3.94 8.45 23.90
CA GLU A 163 -3.10 8.85 22.77
C GLU A 163 -3.74 8.34 21.47
N PRO A 164 -3.67 9.13 20.38
CA PRO A 164 -4.24 8.76 19.10
C PRO A 164 -3.47 7.56 18.52
N THR A 165 -4.09 6.38 18.49
CA THR A 165 -3.54 5.20 17.81
C THR A 165 -3.47 5.43 16.31
N LEU A 166 -2.24 5.55 15.81
CA LEU A 166 -1.92 5.49 14.39
C LEU A 166 -1.87 4.05 13.90
N ALA A 167 -2.86 3.65 13.12
CA ALA A 167 -2.74 2.50 12.25
C ALA A 167 -1.88 2.88 11.03
N ALA A 168 -0.93 2.00 10.68
CA ALA A 168 -0.21 2.00 9.41
C ALA A 168 -1.17 2.23 8.21
N PRO A 169 -0.97 3.12 7.23
CA PRO A 169 -1.78 3.04 6.01
C PRO A 169 -1.69 1.64 5.40
N ALA A 170 -2.82 1.02 5.03
CA ALA A 170 -2.89 -0.41 4.61
C ALA A 170 -1.96 -0.77 3.43
N ILE A 171 -1.55 0.24 2.66
CA ILE A 171 -0.61 0.13 1.55
C ILE A 171 0.85 -0.13 1.97
N PHE A 172 1.22 0.16 3.22
CA PHE A 172 2.60 0.05 3.71
C PHE A 172 3.00 -1.42 3.86
N TYR A 173 4.26 -1.71 3.54
CA TYR A 173 4.93 -2.96 3.89
C TYR A 173 5.17 -2.99 5.40
N PRO A 174 5.22 -4.17 6.05
CA PRO A 174 5.49 -4.26 7.48
C PRO A 174 6.75 -3.47 7.87
N PHE A 175 6.65 -2.69 8.94
CA PHE A 175 7.72 -1.83 9.42
C PHE A 175 7.65 -1.65 10.94
N GLY A 176 8.69 -1.06 11.51
CA GLY A 176 8.84 -0.79 12.93
C GLY A 176 9.26 -2.02 13.74
N SER A 177 9.14 -1.91 15.07
CA SER A 177 9.68 -2.88 16.03
C SER A 177 9.04 -4.25 15.88
N ALA A 178 7.74 -4.31 15.57
CA ALA A 178 7.02 -5.56 15.30
C ALA A 178 7.52 -6.28 14.04
N ALA A 179 8.02 -5.53 13.04
CA ALA A 179 8.67 -6.10 11.86
C ALA A 179 10.17 -6.42 12.10
N GLY A 180 10.73 -5.92 13.21
CA GLY A 180 12.13 -6.06 13.56
C GLY A 180 13.04 -5.06 12.84
N ASP A 181 12.54 -3.88 12.48
CA ASP A 181 13.33 -2.90 11.73
C ASP A 181 14.53 -2.38 12.54
N THR A 182 15.59 -2.02 11.81
CA THR A 182 16.68 -1.20 12.34
C THR A 182 16.27 0.27 12.25
N TYR A 183 16.56 1.05 13.29
CA TYR A 183 16.24 2.47 13.35
C TYR A 183 17.48 3.32 13.07
N ASN A 184 17.31 4.39 12.29
CA ASN A 184 18.30 5.45 12.25
C ASN A 184 18.34 6.17 13.59
N THR A 185 19.52 6.69 13.94
CA THR A 185 19.66 7.62 15.06
C THR A 185 18.82 8.88 14.81
N ALA A 186 18.19 9.37 15.88
CA ALA A 186 17.43 10.60 15.88
C ALA A 186 18.38 11.81 15.92
N VAL A 187 18.70 12.31 14.73
CA VAL A 187 19.60 13.45 14.47
C VAL A 187 19.06 14.17 13.23
N GLU A 188 19.16 15.49 13.19
CA GLU A 188 18.59 16.37 12.16
C GLU A 188 18.95 15.94 10.73
N ASP A 189 20.16 16.27 10.28
CA ASP A 189 20.63 15.96 8.93
C ASP A 189 21.42 14.65 8.89
N GLY A 190 20.86 13.64 9.55
CA GLY A 190 21.48 12.35 9.72
C GLY A 190 21.31 11.40 8.55
N SER A 191 22.11 10.35 8.57
CA SER A 191 21.93 9.18 7.72
C SER A 191 22.31 7.92 8.48
N SER A 192 21.86 6.77 8.01
CA SER A 192 22.32 5.48 8.50
C SER A 192 23.84 5.34 8.34
N SER A 193 24.44 4.43 9.10
CA SER A 193 25.71 3.84 8.68
C SER A 193 25.54 3.12 7.33
N VAL A 194 26.65 2.70 6.70
CA VAL A 194 26.57 1.88 5.49
C VAL A 194 25.75 0.61 5.75
N ILE A 195 24.75 0.36 4.94
CA ILE A 195 23.93 -0.86 5.01
C ILE A 195 24.37 -1.77 3.88
N GLN A 196 24.99 -2.90 4.22
CA GLN A 196 25.35 -3.92 3.23
C GLN A 196 24.08 -4.63 2.75
N LEU A 197 23.90 -4.69 1.43
CA LEU A 197 22.73 -5.35 0.84
C LEU A 197 22.96 -6.86 0.84
N LEU A 198 21.95 -7.61 1.29
CA LEU A 198 21.96 -9.08 1.26
C LEU A 198 21.87 -9.64 -0.16
N SER A 199 21.41 -8.82 -1.11
CA SER A 199 21.45 -9.09 -2.54
C SER A 199 21.84 -7.80 -3.27
N PRO A 200 22.69 -7.85 -4.31
CA PRO A 200 22.96 -6.69 -5.12
C PRO A 200 21.67 -6.13 -5.74
N PHE A 201 21.57 -4.80 -5.83
CA PHE A 201 20.45 -4.09 -6.43
C PHE A 201 20.88 -3.42 -7.73
N LEU A 202 20.16 -3.70 -8.82
CA LEU A 202 20.45 -3.14 -10.14
C LEU A 202 19.61 -1.88 -10.34
N PHE A 203 20.28 -0.73 -10.44
CA PHE A 203 19.67 0.58 -10.65
C PHE A 203 20.23 1.19 -11.95
N PHE A 204 19.41 1.17 -13.01
CA PHE A 204 19.70 1.68 -14.35
C PHE A 204 21.10 1.30 -14.88
N GLY A 205 21.42 0.01 -14.84
CA GLY A 205 22.68 -0.54 -15.34
C GLY A 205 23.87 -0.46 -14.37
N ARG A 206 23.70 0.17 -13.20
CA ARG A 206 24.68 0.16 -12.10
C ARG A 206 24.21 -0.82 -11.03
N THR A 207 25.11 -1.69 -10.58
CA THR A 207 24.80 -2.65 -9.51
C THR A 207 25.40 -2.15 -8.20
N TYR A 208 24.56 -2.05 -7.17
CA TYR A 208 24.94 -1.60 -5.84
C TYR A 208 24.91 -2.77 -4.85
N GLN A 209 25.87 -2.77 -3.94
CA GLN A 209 25.98 -3.76 -2.85
C GLN A 209 25.77 -3.12 -1.47
N GLN A 210 25.53 -1.81 -1.44
CA GLN A 210 25.34 -1.06 -0.23
C GLN A 210 24.32 0.06 -0.46
N ILE A 211 23.72 0.55 0.61
CA ILE A 211 22.79 1.67 0.59
C ILE A 211 22.89 2.47 1.90
N TYR A 212 22.40 3.70 1.87
CA TYR A 212 22.23 4.57 3.01
C TYR A 212 20.80 5.09 3.05
N VAL A 213 20.21 5.11 4.23
CA VAL A 213 18.87 5.68 4.48
C VAL A 213 19.08 7.04 5.13
N ASN A 214 18.67 8.11 4.46
CA ASN A 214 18.83 9.47 4.96
C ASN A 214 17.61 9.92 5.79
N ASN A 215 17.80 10.67 6.87
CA ASN A 215 16.70 11.14 7.71
C ASN A 215 15.78 12.12 6.94
N ASN A 216 16.32 12.87 5.99
CA ASN A 216 15.64 13.81 5.10
C ASN A 216 14.91 13.17 3.92
N GLY A 217 14.64 11.86 3.93
CA GLY A 217 13.61 11.25 3.07
C GLY A 217 14.07 10.66 1.74
N TYR A 218 15.37 10.37 1.60
CA TYR A 218 15.95 9.77 0.40
C TYR A 218 16.97 8.68 0.70
N LEU A 219 17.31 7.91 -0.33
CA LEU A 219 18.31 6.86 -0.33
C LEU A 219 19.47 7.24 -1.25
N THR A 220 20.67 6.89 -0.81
CA THR A 220 21.91 7.00 -1.62
C THR A 220 22.66 5.68 -1.57
N PHE A 221 23.54 5.45 -2.55
CA PHE A 221 24.29 4.19 -2.63
C PHE A 221 25.78 4.32 -2.30
N ASN A 222 26.41 5.44 -2.63
CA ASN A 222 27.87 5.56 -2.53
C ASN A 222 28.34 6.03 -1.15
N GLN A 223 27.60 6.96 -0.53
CA GLN A 223 27.98 7.59 0.73
C GLN A 223 26.75 8.09 1.49
N ALA A 224 26.90 8.23 2.81
CA ALA A 224 25.99 9.01 3.63
C ALA A 224 25.95 10.47 3.15
N SER A 225 24.84 11.12 3.39
CA SER A 225 24.60 12.52 3.02
C SER A 225 23.99 13.25 4.23
N ASN A 226 24.15 14.56 4.27
CA ASN A 226 23.52 15.48 5.22
C ASN A 226 22.69 16.56 4.49
N GLU A 227 22.46 16.39 3.19
CA GLU A 227 21.69 17.36 2.41
C GLU A 227 20.21 17.31 2.81
N TYR A 228 19.64 18.47 3.16
CA TYR A 228 18.25 18.64 3.56
C TYR A 228 17.42 19.43 2.54
N VAL A 229 18.08 20.28 1.74
CA VAL A 229 17.43 21.01 0.66
C VAL A 229 17.49 20.19 -0.63
N PRO A 230 16.35 19.75 -1.19
CA PRO A 230 16.34 19.04 -2.44
C PRO A 230 16.78 19.90 -3.62
N TYR A 231 17.58 19.32 -4.50
CA TYR A 231 17.73 19.84 -5.87
C TYR A 231 16.60 19.33 -6.77
N SER A 232 16.26 20.09 -7.81
CA SER A 232 15.25 19.68 -8.79
C SER A 232 15.80 18.60 -9.71
N PHE A 233 15.03 17.54 -9.95
CA PHE A 233 15.37 16.56 -11.00
C PHE A 233 14.85 17.05 -12.37
N PRO A 234 15.63 16.90 -13.45
CA PRO A 234 16.97 16.32 -13.49
C PRO A 234 18.04 17.28 -12.97
N ALA A 235 18.89 16.80 -12.08
CA ALA A 235 19.95 17.57 -11.43
C ALA A 235 21.28 17.54 -12.19
N ARG A 236 21.45 16.54 -13.07
CA ARG A 236 22.70 16.23 -13.77
C ARG A 236 23.89 16.05 -12.81
N GLY A 237 23.61 15.52 -11.62
CA GLY A 237 24.58 15.33 -10.55
C GLY A 237 25.52 14.14 -10.76
N SER A 238 26.40 13.90 -9.80
CA SER A 238 27.39 12.82 -9.80
C SER A 238 26.96 11.58 -9.00
N GLN A 239 25.71 11.53 -8.53
CA GLN A 239 25.22 10.51 -7.62
C GLN A 239 23.85 9.98 -8.04
N ASP A 240 23.64 8.68 -7.87
CA ASP A 240 22.33 8.03 -7.95
C ASP A 240 21.56 8.25 -6.64
N ILE A 241 20.33 8.72 -6.74
CA ILE A 241 19.45 9.05 -5.61
C ILE A 241 18.03 8.52 -5.84
N ILE A 242 17.42 8.02 -4.77
CA ILE A 242 15.99 7.69 -4.74
C ILE A 242 15.35 8.53 -3.64
N ALA A 243 14.59 9.55 -4.03
CA ALA A 243 13.90 10.44 -3.11
C ALA A 243 12.46 9.95 -2.87
N GLY A 244 12.20 9.36 -1.70
CA GLY A 244 10.84 9.01 -1.30
C GLY A 244 9.99 10.25 -1.08
N LEU A 245 10.51 11.17 -0.27
CA LEU A 245 10.05 12.55 -0.12
C LEU A 245 11.20 13.35 0.48
N TRP A 246 12.09 13.83 -0.39
CA TRP A 246 13.26 14.59 0.05
C TRP A 246 12.86 16.01 0.44
N THR A 247 13.04 16.32 1.72
CA THR A 247 12.83 17.64 2.31
C THR A 247 13.50 17.68 3.69
N ASP A 248 13.48 18.84 4.33
CA ASP A 248 14.05 19.08 5.65
C ASP A 248 13.17 18.47 6.76
N LEU A 249 13.45 17.19 7.08
CA LEU A 249 12.75 16.35 8.05
C LEU A 249 13.57 16.25 9.34
N ASP A 250 12.89 16.28 10.48
CA ASP A 250 13.52 16.21 11.79
C ASP A 250 12.91 15.11 12.65
N ASN A 251 13.68 14.02 12.82
CA ASN A 251 13.29 12.88 13.63
C ASN A 251 13.74 12.97 15.11
N ARG A 252 14.36 14.08 15.56
CA ARG A 252 14.81 14.26 16.96
C ARG A 252 13.64 14.37 17.94
N LEU A 253 12.56 15.02 17.51
CA LEU A 253 11.42 15.33 18.36
C LEU A 253 10.18 14.50 18.02
N ARG A 254 10.05 14.03 16.77
CA ARG A 254 8.87 13.28 16.33
C ARG A 254 9.17 12.31 15.20
N GLY A 255 8.53 11.15 15.28
CA GLY A 255 8.59 10.14 14.25
C GLY A 255 9.91 9.37 14.26
N VAL A 256 9.99 8.40 13.36
CA VAL A 256 11.14 7.51 13.27
C VAL A 256 11.45 7.19 11.81
N VAL A 257 12.73 6.99 11.55
CA VAL A 257 13.24 6.49 10.26
C VAL A 257 13.79 5.10 10.51
N SER A 258 13.30 4.12 9.76
CA SER A 258 13.56 2.70 10.00
C SER A 258 13.68 1.93 8.70
N TYR A 259 14.42 0.83 8.72
CA TYR A 259 14.61 0.01 7.53
C TYR A 259 14.85 -1.47 7.85
N ARG A 260 14.55 -2.33 6.87
CA ARG A 260 14.77 -3.78 6.96
C ARG A 260 14.92 -4.43 5.59
N GLN A 261 15.68 -5.53 5.58
CA GLN A 261 15.86 -6.40 4.42
C GLN A 261 15.17 -7.74 4.64
N TYR A 262 14.65 -8.31 3.55
CA TYR A 262 13.97 -9.60 3.53
C TYR A 262 14.53 -10.43 2.37
N THR A 263 14.85 -11.69 2.65
CA THR A 263 15.23 -12.73 1.67
C THR A 263 14.31 -13.94 1.72
N SER A 264 13.31 -13.91 2.60
CA SER A 264 12.29 -14.96 2.76
C SER A 264 11.04 -14.41 3.45
N GLY A 265 9.96 -15.20 3.46
CA GLY A 265 8.71 -14.89 4.15
C GLY A 265 7.71 -14.07 3.32
N ASN A 266 6.59 -13.73 3.97
CA ASN A 266 5.40 -13.15 3.30
C ASN A 266 5.67 -11.80 2.61
N VAL A 267 6.71 -11.08 2.99
CA VAL A 267 7.11 -9.83 2.34
C VAL A 267 7.54 -10.08 0.89
N LEU A 268 8.27 -11.15 0.60
CA LEU A 268 8.64 -11.52 -0.77
C LEU A 268 7.43 -11.96 -1.59
N THR A 269 6.49 -12.69 -0.96
CA THR A 269 5.23 -13.09 -1.62
C THR A 269 4.41 -11.86 -2.01
N ARG A 270 4.26 -10.89 -1.09
CA ARG A 270 3.57 -9.62 -1.37
C ARG A 270 4.28 -8.84 -2.47
N ALA A 271 5.61 -8.69 -2.40
CA ALA A 271 6.40 -8.02 -3.43
C ALA A 271 6.24 -8.67 -4.80
N THR A 272 6.26 -10.00 -4.85
CA THR A 272 6.02 -10.75 -6.08
C THR A 272 4.64 -10.47 -6.66
N GLN A 273 3.61 -10.50 -5.83
CA GLN A 273 2.23 -10.23 -6.25
C GLN A 273 2.05 -8.78 -6.71
N ASP A 274 2.57 -7.82 -5.96
CA ASP A 274 2.49 -6.39 -6.29
C ASP A 274 3.13 -6.14 -7.66
N ILE A 275 4.35 -6.64 -7.88
CA ILE A 275 5.05 -6.46 -9.16
C ILE A 275 4.31 -7.18 -10.30
N ASN A 276 3.90 -8.44 -10.15
CA ASN A 276 3.18 -9.15 -11.21
C ASN A 276 1.81 -8.52 -11.52
N THR A 277 1.18 -7.88 -10.54
CA THR A 277 -0.09 -7.14 -10.74
C THR A 277 0.14 -5.86 -11.55
N HIS A 278 1.21 -5.11 -11.22
CA HIS A 278 1.49 -3.82 -11.85
C HIS A 278 2.24 -3.96 -13.18
N PHE A 279 2.92 -5.08 -13.40
CA PHE A 279 3.70 -5.37 -14.61
C PHE A 279 3.30 -6.75 -15.18
N PRO A 280 2.05 -6.91 -15.67
CA PRO A 280 1.47 -8.22 -16.04
C PRO A 280 2.16 -8.94 -17.21
N ASN A 281 3.00 -8.23 -17.96
CA ASN A 281 3.80 -8.79 -19.06
C ASN A 281 5.16 -9.34 -18.58
N LEU A 282 5.43 -9.32 -17.27
CA LEU A 282 6.62 -9.88 -16.66
C LEU A 282 6.25 -11.13 -15.85
N TYR A 283 7.13 -12.13 -15.91
CA TYR A 283 7.11 -13.25 -14.97
C TYR A 283 8.16 -12.97 -13.92
N PHE A 284 7.74 -12.38 -12.81
CA PHE A 284 8.63 -11.97 -11.74
C PHE A 284 8.41 -12.80 -10.48
N THR A 285 9.50 -13.03 -9.74
CA THR A 285 9.48 -13.59 -8.39
C THR A 285 10.55 -12.86 -7.59
N ALA A 286 10.14 -12.21 -6.50
CA ALA A 286 11.04 -11.49 -5.62
C ALA A 286 11.92 -12.48 -4.86
N SER A 287 13.23 -12.26 -4.89
CA SER A 287 14.20 -12.97 -4.04
C SER A 287 14.77 -12.06 -2.95
N TRP A 288 14.57 -10.75 -3.06
CA TRP A 288 15.04 -9.78 -2.09
C TRP A 288 14.16 -8.53 -2.06
N VAL A 289 13.91 -8.02 -0.85
CA VAL A 289 13.15 -6.79 -0.61
C VAL A 289 13.85 -5.96 0.46
N PHE A 290 14.04 -4.67 0.21
CA PHE A 290 14.47 -3.68 1.20
C PHE A 290 13.33 -2.69 1.42
N VAL A 291 12.94 -2.45 2.66
CA VAL A 291 11.91 -1.48 3.05
C VAL A 291 12.58 -0.40 3.89
N ALA A 292 12.48 0.87 3.48
CA ALA A 292 12.77 2.02 4.31
C ALA A 292 11.49 2.81 4.56
N THR A 293 11.27 3.21 5.81
CA THR A 293 10.05 3.86 6.29
C THR A 293 10.39 5.09 7.10
N TRP A 294 9.81 6.21 6.71
CA TRP A 294 9.70 7.43 7.52
C TRP A 294 8.29 7.42 8.07
N ASN A 295 8.15 7.28 9.39
CA ASN A 295 6.85 7.19 10.05
C ASN A 295 6.64 8.37 10.97
N LYS A 296 5.65 9.21 10.67
CA LYS A 296 5.26 10.40 11.44
C LYS A 296 6.41 11.38 11.69
N VAL A 297 7.36 11.44 10.76
CA VAL A 297 8.51 12.34 10.89
C VAL A 297 8.01 13.76 10.66
N ALA A 298 8.37 14.68 11.56
CA ALA A 298 8.02 16.09 11.43
C ALA A 298 9.00 16.80 10.49
N TYR A 299 8.64 17.97 9.98
CA TYR A 299 9.61 18.86 9.35
C TYR A 299 10.42 19.62 10.40
N TYR A 300 11.65 20.03 10.04
CA TYR A 300 12.44 20.90 10.89
C TYR A 300 11.66 22.18 11.26
N ALA A 301 11.76 22.59 12.53
CA ALA A 301 11.00 23.69 13.12
C ALA A 301 9.46 23.59 13.06
N LEU A 302 8.87 22.50 12.55
CA LEU A 302 7.41 22.27 12.48
C LEU A 302 7.02 20.97 13.21
N THR A 303 7.32 20.91 14.51
CA THR A 303 7.29 19.68 15.33
C THR A 303 5.92 19.04 15.54
N SER A 304 4.83 19.72 15.18
CA SER A 304 3.46 19.19 15.21
C SER A 304 3.06 18.46 13.93
N THR A 305 3.87 18.54 12.87
CA THR A 305 3.59 17.88 11.59
C THR A 305 3.90 16.39 11.66
N GLU A 306 3.14 15.60 10.88
CA GLU A 306 3.37 14.17 10.73
C GLU A 306 3.37 13.82 9.25
N THR A 307 4.48 13.23 8.80
CA THR A 307 4.63 12.76 7.43
C THR A 307 5.10 11.32 7.42
N SER A 308 4.34 10.46 6.73
CA SER A 308 4.58 9.02 6.66
C SER A 308 4.68 8.53 5.22
N PHE A 309 5.78 7.86 4.87
CA PHE A 309 6.00 7.26 3.55
C PHE A 309 7.03 6.13 3.61
N GLN A 310 7.08 5.32 2.54
CA GLN A 310 8.05 4.25 2.36
C GLN A 310 8.70 4.28 0.99
N VAL A 311 9.95 3.82 0.94
CA VAL A 311 10.64 3.41 -0.28
C VAL A 311 10.98 1.93 -0.17
N ILE A 312 10.53 1.14 -1.14
CA ILE A 312 10.73 -0.31 -1.19
C ILE A 312 11.53 -0.65 -2.43
N LEU A 313 12.69 -1.28 -2.25
CA LEU A 313 13.48 -1.85 -3.34
C LEU A 313 13.17 -3.35 -3.43
N ILE A 314 12.86 -3.83 -4.62
CA ILE A 314 12.46 -5.22 -4.86
C ILE A 314 13.34 -5.76 -5.99
N SER A 315 13.97 -6.92 -5.80
CA SER A 315 14.76 -7.56 -6.85
C SER A 315 14.54 -9.08 -6.92
N GLY A 316 14.79 -9.63 -8.10
CA GLY A 316 14.67 -11.06 -8.39
C GLY A 316 14.72 -11.35 -9.88
N SER A 317 15.31 -12.49 -10.26
CA SER A 317 15.42 -12.92 -11.68
C SER A 317 15.97 -11.83 -12.63
N ASN A 318 16.98 -11.06 -12.18
CA ASN A 318 17.58 -9.90 -12.87
C ASN A 318 16.67 -8.67 -13.04
N PHE A 319 15.46 -8.67 -12.50
CA PHE A 319 14.64 -7.47 -12.44
C PHE A 319 14.88 -6.71 -11.15
N SER A 320 14.68 -5.40 -11.20
CA SER A 320 14.76 -4.50 -10.05
C SER A 320 13.67 -3.45 -10.16
N PHE A 321 12.99 -3.22 -9.05
CA PHE A 321 11.85 -2.30 -8.96
C PHE A 321 11.98 -1.42 -7.72
N ILE A 322 11.36 -0.24 -7.82
CA ILE A 322 11.13 0.67 -6.70
C ILE A 322 9.63 0.81 -6.52
N LEU A 323 9.12 0.61 -5.30
CA LEU A 323 7.82 1.11 -4.91
C LEU A 323 7.99 2.29 -3.95
N MET A 324 7.15 3.30 -4.09
CA MET A 324 6.99 4.38 -3.11
C MET A 324 5.55 4.37 -2.62
N ASN A 325 5.37 4.26 -1.30
CA ASN A 325 4.05 4.26 -0.69
C ASN A 325 3.89 5.51 0.18
N TYR A 326 2.78 6.22 0.01
CA TYR A 326 2.49 7.46 0.71
C TYR A 326 1.31 7.30 1.65
N GLY A 327 1.52 7.65 2.92
CA GLY A 327 0.51 7.73 3.95
C GLY A 327 -0.01 9.15 4.09
N ASP A 328 -0.36 9.54 5.31
CA ASP A 328 -0.61 10.94 5.60
C ASP A 328 0.69 11.74 5.51
N ILE A 329 0.64 12.82 4.73
CA ILE A 329 1.75 13.75 4.52
C ILE A 329 1.25 15.15 4.88
N ALA A 330 1.83 15.73 5.93
CA ALA A 330 1.56 17.11 6.29
C ALA A 330 2.06 18.05 5.18
N VAL A 331 1.31 19.12 4.89
CA VAL A 331 1.79 20.18 3.99
C VAL A 331 2.94 20.96 4.64
N THR A 332 3.80 21.55 3.82
CA THR A 332 4.93 22.36 4.29
C THR A 332 5.26 23.50 3.33
N GLY A 333 5.93 24.53 3.84
CA GLY A 333 6.58 25.56 3.03
C GLY A 333 7.98 25.18 2.56
N HIS A 334 8.53 24.05 3.05
CA HIS A 334 9.86 23.59 2.68
C HIS A 334 9.92 23.14 1.21
N PRO A 335 11.06 23.31 0.52
CA PRO A 335 11.30 22.65 -0.75
C PRO A 335 11.19 21.14 -0.60
N VAL A 336 10.55 20.48 -1.55
CA VAL A 336 10.25 19.05 -1.53
C VAL A 336 10.56 18.46 -2.90
N GLN A 337 10.95 17.18 -2.93
CA GLN A 337 11.19 16.44 -4.17
C GLN A 337 10.92 14.96 -3.96
N ALA A 338 10.12 14.32 -4.82
CA ALA A 338 9.98 12.86 -4.83
C ALA A 338 10.19 12.27 -6.23
N GLY A 339 10.74 11.05 -6.26
CA GLY A 339 11.13 10.35 -7.47
C GLY A 339 12.56 9.84 -7.41
N TYR A 340 13.26 9.81 -8.53
CA TYR A 340 14.65 9.36 -8.58
C TYR A 340 15.44 10.11 -9.65
N ASP A 341 16.75 10.14 -9.49
CA ASP A 341 17.68 10.70 -10.46
C ASP A 341 18.97 9.88 -10.45
N THR A 342 19.59 9.76 -11.62
CA THR A 342 20.84 9.01 -11.79
C THR A 342 22.00 9.95 -12.06
N VAL A 343 23.23 9.43 -11.99
CA VAL A 343 24.43 10.14 -12.45
C VAL A 343 24.20 10.73 -13.84
N SER A 344 24.46 12.03 -13.99
CA SER A 344 24.23 12.83 -15.19
C SER A 344 22.78 12.86 -15.69
N SER A 345 21.83 12.44 -14.86
CA SER A 345 20.41 12.32 -15.16
C SER A 345 20.10 11.52 -16.42
N THR A 346 20.86 10.45 -16.67
CA THR A 346 20.60 9.54 -17.80
C THR A 346 19.21 8.90 -17.72
N HIS A 347 18.73 8.69 -16.50
CA HIS A 347 17.37 8.31 -16.17
C HIS A 347 16.93 9.12 -14.95
N TYR A 348 15.73 9.69 -14.97
CA TYR A 348 15.15 10.40 -13.84
C TYR A 348 13.63 10.37 -13.92
N PHE A 349 12.98 10.57 -12.79
CA PHE A 349 11.54 10.75 -12.71
C PHE A 349 11.18 11.69 -11.56
N VAL A 350 10.22 12.59 -11.80
CA VAL A 350 9.63 13.45 -10.78
C VAL A 350 8.18 13.06 -10.60
N ILE A 351 7.78 12.68 -9.39
CA ILE A 351 6.38 12.38 -9.12
C ILE A 351 5.55 13.68 -9.28
N PRO A 352 4.49 13.71 -10.11
CA PRO A 352 3.69 14.91 -10.30
C PRO A 352 3.12 15.44 -8.97
N GLY A 353 3.25 16.75 -8.76
CA GLY A 353 2.80 17.41 -7.52
C GLY A 353 3.70 17.17 -6.30
N SER A 354 4.86 16.53 -6.47
CA SER A 354 5.83 16.27 -5.39
C SER A 354 6.94 17.31 -5.25
N ASN A 355 6.90 18.38 -6.06
CA ASN A 355 7.89 19.46 -6.06
C ASN A 355 7.37 20.77 -5.44
N ASN A 356 6.21 20.73 -4.78
CA ASN A 356 5.61 21.85 -4.08
C ASN A 356 5.00 21.37 -2.76
N GLY A 357 5.52 21.83 -1.63
CA GLY A 357 5.10 21.40 -0.29
C GLY A 357 3.64 21.70 0.06
N SER A 358 2.96 22.55 -0.69
CA SER A 358 1.51 22.81 -0.52
C SER A 358 0.63 21.73 -1.17
N SER A 359 1.15 20.94 -2.10
CA SER A 359 0.40 19.92 -2.84
C SER A 359 0.74 18.47 -2.47
N ILE A 360 1.82 18.23 -1.71
CA ILE A 360 2.32 16.89 -1.40
C ILE A 360 1.36 16.02 -0.58
N SER A 361 0.39 16.63 0.10
CA SER A 361 -0.67 15.89 0.79
C SER A 361 -1.51 15.04 -0.17
N ASN A 362 -1.54 15.37 -1.47
CA ASN A 362 -2.22 14.59 -2.50
C ASN A 362 -1.45 13.31 -2.89
N LEU A 363 -0.20 13.13 -2.49
CA LEU A 363 0.58 11.94 -2.81
C LEU A 363 -0.07 10.66 -2.28
N ARG A 364 -0.79 10.74 -1.14
CA ARG A 364 -1.60 9.64 -0.59
C ARG A 364 -2.70 9.12 -1.52
N ASN A 365 -3.10 9.94 -2.51
CA ASN A 365 -4.16 9.63 -3.47
C ASN A 365 -3.61 9.46 -4.90
N SER A 366 -2.36 9.87 -5.17
CA SER A 366 -1.76 9.77 -6.50
C SER A 366 -1.15 8.39 -6.74
N SER A 367 -1.10 7.97 -8.01
CA SER A 367 -0.55 6.67 -8.40
C SER A 367 -0.27 6.59 -9.90
N ASN A 368 0.72 5.79 -10.30
CA ASN A 368 0.90 5.32 -11.68
C ASN A 368 0.47 3.85 -11.90
N VAL A 369 0.02 3.17 -10.85
CA VAL A 369 -0.40 1.75 -10.89
C VAL A 369 -1.85 1.55 -10.44
N ASN A 370 -2.61 2.64 -10.36
CA ASN A 370 -4.01 2.65 -9.96
C ASN A 370 -4.26 2.08 -8.54
N VAL A 371 -3.28 2.25 -7.64
CA VAL A 371 -3.41 1.97 -6.21
C VAL A 371 -3.14 3.28 -5.48
N PRO A 372 -4.14 3.91 -4.84
CA PRO A 372 -3.98 5.20 -4.18
C PRO A 372 -2.77 5.22 -3.23
N GLY A 373 -1.88 6.19 -3.43
CA GLY A 373 -0.68 6.33 -2.61
C GLY A 373 0.51 5.48 -3.07
N ARG A 374 0.37 4.66 -4.12
CA ARG A 374 1.46 3.82 -4.63
C ARG A 374 2.02 4.33 -5.95
N TRP A 375 3.33 4.45 -5.99
CA TRP A 375 4.09 4.58 -7.23
C TRP A 375 5.01 3.38 -7.41
N ALA A 376 5.08 2.84 -8.62
CA ALA A 376 5.92 1.69 -8.95
C ALA A 376 6.77 1.95 -10.19
N PHE A 377 8.06 1.63 -10.12
CA PHE A 377 9.01 1.85 -11.20
C PHE A 377 9.84 0.58 -11.43
N ARG A 378 10.00 0.20 -12.70
CA ARG A 378 11.00 -0.81 -13.09
C ARG A 378 12.32 -0.09 -13.37
N VAL A 379 13.39 -0.51 -12.71
CA VAL A 379 14.68 0.20 -12.67
C VAL A 379 15.89 -0.66 -13.02
N ASP A 380 15.71 -1.88 -13.51
CA ASP A 380 16.81 -2.73 -13.99
C ASP A 380 17.49 -2.21 -15.29
N GLY A 381 16.96 -1.14 -15.90
CA GLY A 381 17.43 -0.62 -17.19
C GLY A 381 16.76 -1.25 -18.41
N GLY A 382 15.85 -2.22 -18.22
CA GLY A 382 15.11 -2.87 -19.29
C GLY A 382 15.98 -3.78 -20.16
N SER A 383 15.36 -4.43 -21.16
CA SER A 383 16.13 -5.09 -22.22
C SER A 383 16.86 -4.01 -23.01
N LYS A 384 18.21 -4.05 -23.04
CA LYS A 384 19.06 -3.26 -23.95
C LYS A 384 18.87 -3.67 -25.41
N SER A 385 17.63 -3.74 -25.89
CA SER A 385 17.38 -3.74 -27.32
C SER A 385 17.28 -2.28 -27.74
N ASN A 386 18.11 -1.86 -28.70
CA ASN A 386 17.94 -0.64 -29.49
C ASN A 386 16.64 -0.67 -30.33
N LYS A 387 15.58 -1.27 -29.82
CA LYS A 387 14.27 -1.37 -30.45
C LYS A 387 13.43 -0.28 -29.83
N GLU A 388 13.06 0.69 -30.66
CA GLU A 388 11.94 1.58 -30.39
C GLU A 388 10.72 0.71 -30.08
N TYR A 389 10.26 0.75 -28.83
CA TYR A 389 9.02 0.09 -28.44
C TYR A 389 7.86 0.96 -28.92
N ILE A 390 7.46 0.79 -30.18
CA ILE A 390 6.28 1.45 -30.73
C ILE A 390 5.05 0.76 -30.14
N THR A 391 4.37 1.44 -29.23
CA THR A 391 3.10 0.99 -28.67
C THR A 391 1.95 1.65 -29.42
N GLY A 392 1.14 0.86 -30.10
CA GLY A 392 -0.06 1.35 -30.79
C GLY A 392 -1.20 1.57 -29.80
N LEU A 393 -1.70 2.80 -29.71
CA LEU A 393 -2.91 3.14 -28.95
C LEU A 393 -4.05 3.47 -29.93
N GLN A 394 -5.17 2.78 -29.81
CA GLN A 394 -6.42 3.16 -30.48
C GLN A 394 -7.37 3.72 -29.42
N ALA A 395 -7.80 4.96 -29.62
CA ALA A 395 -8.74 5.65 -28.72
C ALA A 395 -9.94 6.16 -29.52
N LYS A 396 -11.13 6.10 -28.92
CA LYS A 396 -12.33 6.77 -29.42
C LYS A 396 -12.54 8.02 -28.59
N LEU A 397 -12.52 9.19 -29.23
CA LEU A 397 -12.63 10.48 -28.58
C LEU A 397 -13.91 11.18 -29.02
N SER A 398 -14.58 11.85 -28.08
CA SER A 398 -15.64 12.80 -28.37
C SER A 398 -15.06 14.21 -28.34
N SER A 399 -15.24 14.98 -29.41
CA SER A 399 -14.66 16.31 -29.57
C SER A 399 -15.66 17.25 -30.25
N PHE A 400 -15.68 18.51 -29.82
CA PHE A 400 -16.42 19.58 -30.50
C PHE A 400 -15.72 20.05 -31.78
N SER A 401 -14.39 19.93 -31.84
CA SER A 401 -13.58 20.27 -33.01
C SER A 401 -13.38 19.07 -33.92
N ASP A 402 -13.28 19.30 -35.23
CA ASP A 402 -12.96 18.25 -36.20
C ASP A 402 -11.50 17.82 -36.03
N LEU A 403 -11.29 16.60 -35.53
CA LEU A 403 -9.96 16.04 -35.29
C LEU A 403 -9.29 15.47 -36.54
N THR A 404 -9.97 15.51 -37.70
CA THR A 404 -9.29 15.26 -38.99
C THR A 404 -8.49 16.47 -39.47
N ASP A 405 -8.71 17.65 -38.87
CA ASP A 405 -7.88 18.83 -39.06
C ASP A 405 -6.55 18.70 -38.30
N THR A 406 -5.44 18.96 -39.01
CA THR A 406 -4.08 18.81 -38.48
C THR A 406 -3.81 19.71 -37.26
N GLY A 407 -4.34 20.93 -37.21
CA GLY A 407 -4.13 21.83 -36.07
C GLY A 407 -4.80 21.29 -34.82
N ASN A 408 -6.06 20.85 -34.94
CA ASN A 408 -6.83 20.32 -33.82
C ASN A 408 -6.26 19.02 -33.27
N ILE A 409 -5.84 18.08 -34.13
CA ILE A 409 -5.29 16.80 -33.66
C ILE A 409 -3.94 16.97 -32.97
N GLN A 410 -3.11 17.94 -33.38
CA GLN A 410 -1.84 18.21 -32.71
C GLN A 410 -2.04 18.71 -31.27
N ILE A 411 -3.07 19.54 -31.04
CA ILE A 411 -3.45 19.98 -29.69
C ILE A 411 -3.84 18.77 -28.83
N VAL A 412 -4.65 17.86 -29.36
CA VAL A 412 -5.08 16.65 -28.65
C VAL A 412 -3.91 15.70 -28.38
N LEU A 413 -3.02 15.47 -29.36
CA LEU A 413 -1.81 14.66 -29.15
C LEU A 413 -0.90 15.25 -28.08
N GLN A 414 -0.75 16.58 -28.05
CA GLN A 414 0.01 17.25 -27.01
C GLN A 414 -0.61 17.05 -25.62
N GLN A 415 -1.94 17.13 -25.51
CA GLN A 415 -2.66 16.84 -24.25
C GLN A 415 -2.51 15.37 -23.83
N ILE A 416 -2.63 14.43 -24.77
CA ILE A 416 -2.40 13.01 -24.51
C ILE A 416 -0.97 12.79 -24.04
N LYS A 417 0.03 13.39 -24.68
CA LYS A 417 1.44 13.31 -24.24
C LYS A 417 1.59 13.82 -22.82
N GLN A 418 1.00 14.97 -22.48
CA GLN A 418 1.05 15.53 -21.14
C GLN A 418 0.43 14.59 -20.09
N GLU A 419 -0.73 14.00 -20.38
CA GLU A 419 -1.33 13.01 -19.48
C GLU A 419 -0.49 11.74 -19.38
N LEU A 420 0.04 11.23 -20.48
CA LEU A 420 0.91 10.05 -20.48
C LEU A 420 2.19 10.27 -19.65
N VAL A 421 2.81 11.45 -19.77
CA VAL A 421 3.95 11.85 -18.94
C VAL A 421 3.57 11.91 -17.46
N LYS A 422 2.43 12.53 -17.15
CA LYS A 422 1.88 12.57 -15.79
C LYS A 422 1.65 11.17 -15.22
N TYR A 423 1.31 10.18 -16.06
CA TYR A 423 1.15 8.78 -15.65
C TYR A 423 2.45 7.94 -15.72
N GLY A 424 3.61 8.56 -15.86
CA GLY A 424 4.90 7.88 -15.66
C GLY A 424 5.77 7.70 -16.89
N LEU A 425 5.32 8.15 -18.07
CA LEU A 425 6.14 8.07 -19.27
C LEU A 425 7.18 9.20 -19.34
N PRO A 426 8.38 8.96 -19.90
CA PRO A 426 9.41 9.98 -19.97
C PRO A 426 9.02 11.12 -20.92
N ASN A 427 9.48 12.34 -20.67
CA ASN A 427 9.20 13.49 -21.57
C ASN A 427 9.71 13.28 -23.01
N SER A 428 10.66 12.37 -23.18
CA SER A 428 11.21 11.97 -24.48
C SER A 428 10.27 11.09 -25.31
N ILE A 429 9.06 10.72 -24.82
CA ILE A 429 8.13 9.97 -25.69
C ILE A 429 7.75 10.81 -26.91
N GLU A 430 7.71 10.17 -28.06
CA GLU A 430 7.16 10.74 -29.28
C GLU A 430 5.81 10.09 -29.57
N LEU A 431 4.79 10.92 -29.78
CA LEU A 431 3.48 10.46 -30.25
C LEU A 431 3.39 10.70 -31.73
N THR A 432 3.20 9.64 -32.49
CA THR A 432 2.95 9.69 -33.93
C THR A 432 1.50 9.28 -34.22
N LEU A 433 0.76 10.14 -34.92
CA LEU A 433 -0.59 9.83 -35.37
C LEU A 433 -0.52 8.86 -36.53
N ARG A 434 -1.11 7.67 -36.37
CA ARG A 434 -1.17 6.68 -37.45
C ARG A 434 -2.36 6.89 -38.37
N ASN A 435 -3.54 7.11 -37.80
CA ASN A 435 -4.78 7.36 -38.54
C ASN A 435 -5.78 8.09 -37.62
N VAL A 436 -6.57 8.98 -38.19
CA VAL A 436 -7.72 9.58 -37.52
C VAL A 436 -8.93 9.46 -38.44
N GLN A 437 -10.01 8.88 -37.93
CA GLN A 437 -11.24 8.69 -38.69
C GLN A 437 -12.38 9.32 -37.92
N LYS A 438 -13.06 10.28 -38.57
CA LYS A 438 -14.32 10.81 -38.06
C LYS A 438 -15.41 9.75 -38.23
N ILE A 439 -15.94 9.28 -37.11
CA ILE A 439 -17.08 8.36 -37.09
C ILE A 439 -18.33 9.25 -36.99
N LYS A 440 -19.27 9.10 -37.93
CA LYS A 440 -20.57 9.79 -37.82
C LYS A 440 -21.27 9.29 -36.54
N PRO A 441 -21.94 10.18 -35.78
CA PRO A 441 -22.64 9.81 -34.56
C PRO A 441 -23.54 8.58 -34.72
#